data_AF-A0A946TQI5-F1
#
_entry.id   AF-A0A946TQI5-F1
#
_cell.length_a   1.000
_cell.length_b   1.000
_cell.length_c   1.000
_cell.angle_alpha   90.00
_cell.angle_beta   90.00
_cell.angle_gamma   90.00
#
_symmetry.space_group_name_H-M   'P 1'
#
loop_
_entity.id
_entity.type
_entity.pdbx_description
1 polymer ?
#
loop_
_entity_poly.entity_id
_entity_poly.type
_entity_poly.pdbx_seq_one_letter_code
_entity_poly.pdbx_strand_id
1 'polypeptide(L)'
;MPIDPALNLPTLPETTETAEQLLEGGNYAYAFHLAVEPEIKAAARILCGAIDSGFAELAELDTLSDQAKLFQAYGLWCSGEDEAALSVLDGLDSDASDQLAKLISEGANVLLYTMPHAEGIESFDNIKIGHEIIAPENFGTSTIKSYPGLDLILSLGAFGAYLPSDVFEQDCPTVFWVGDHDFFYATREQDMARASVLIANSAAEHLELAAHYETRVASFPGHETYGRSDDYPAPSDQKAYDIGYTGRAFVPYMPDKAQFLYRLATLNDPDLNISIQDGYLEEDDFVEVMRQSKYVPLFWRYAGGLQTRAIDALRQRSFVLSPEKMTTAELLGGDEAGIVSINSETPENEALNQINTYTERRRSYVSEADHFGDQFTDLFWPRPALDQRLIKFCLFQSILAEQPKASRVQTQVL
;
A
#
# COMPACT_ATOMS: atom_id res chain seq x y z
N MET A 1 -26.18 31.53 7.05
CA MET A 1 -25.49 30.29 6.70
C MET A 1 -24.37 30.12 7.71
N PRO A 2 -24.26 29.00 8.44
CA PRO A 2 -23.06 28.75 9.20
C PRO A 2 -21.88 28.74 8.21
N ILE A 3 -20.81 29.45 8.54
CA ILE A 3 -19.60 29.63 7.72
C ILE A 3 -18.63 28.45 7.89
N ASP A 4 -19.00 27.47 8.72
CA ASP A 4 -18.20 26.26 8.96
C ASP A 4 -18.77 25.11 8.12
N PRO A 5 -18.20 24.83 6.92
CA PRO A 5 -18.59 23.65 6.15
C PRO A 5 -18.30 22.39 6.98
N ALA A 6 -19.21 21.42 6.91
CA ALA A 6 -18.98 20.13 7.56
C ALA A 6 -17.72 19.48 6.98
N LEU A 7 -16.87 18.97 7.86
CA LEU A 7 -15.64 18.29 7.48
C LEU A 7 -15.98 16.92 6.89
N ASN A 8 -15.52 16.62 5.68
CA ASN A 8 -15.63 15.28 5.11
C ASN A 8 -14.37 14.49 5.43
N LEU A 9 -14.43 13.73 6.52
CA LEU A 9 -13.37 12.80 6.86
C LEU A 9 -13.41 11.57 5.93
N PRO A 10 -12.27 10.94 5.64
CA PRO A 10 -12.24 9.77 4.78
C PRO A 10 -12.95 8.61 5.47
N THR A 11 -13.79 7.90 4.72
CA THR A 11 -14.58 6.77 5.21
C THR A 11 -14.43 5.60 4.28
N LEU A 12 -14.26 4.41 4.85
CA LEU A 12 -14.28 3.18 4.08
C LEU A 12 -15.71 2.95 3.56
N PRO A 13 -15.93 2.84 2.24
CA PRO A 13 -17.27 2.62 1.69
C PRO A 13 -17.86 1.31 2.19
N GLU A 14 -19.16 1.30 2.50
CA GLU A 14 -19.86 0.05 2.85
C GLU A 14 -19.93 -0.88 1.62
N THR A 15 -19.69 -2.17 1.84
CA THR A 15 -19.87 -3.22 0.83
C THR A 15 -20.82 -4.30 1.34
N THR A 16 -21.48 -4.98 0.41
CA THR A 16 -22.29 -6.18 0.71
C THR A 16 -21.50 -7.48 0.63
N GLU A 17 -20.25 -7.42 0.18
CA GLU A 17 -19.36 -8.57 0.06
C GLU A 17 -18.90 -9.07 1.43
N THR A 18 -18.74 -10.39 1.57
CA THR A 18 -18.13 -11.00 2.75
C THR A 18 -16.61 -10.85 2.74
N ALA A 19 -15.96 -11.07 3.89
CA ALA A 19 -14.49 -11.07 3.96
C ALA A 19 -13.86 -12.11 3.02
N GLU A 20 -14.51 -13.27 2.85
CA GLU A 20 -14.09 -14.31 1.89
C GLU A 20 -14.18 -13.83 0.43
N GLN A 21 -15.29 -13.19 0.05
CA GLN A 21 -15.47 -12.63 -1.29
C GLN A 21 -14.47 -11.52 -1.58
N LEU A 22 -14.19 -10.66 -0.59
CA LEU A 22 -13.18 -9.61 -0.71
C LEU A 22 -11.76 -10.20 -0.83
N LEU A 23 -11.46 -11.27 -0.09
CA LEU A 23 -10.19 -11.99 -0.18
C LEU A 23 -10.01 -12.58 -1.59
N GLU A 24 -11.02 -13.27 -2.13
CA GLU A 24 -11.00 -13.82 -3.49
C GLU A 24 -10.87 -12.72 -4.55
N GLY A 25 -11.64 -11.64 -4.39
CA GLY A 25 -11.68 -10.47 -5.26
C GLY A 25 -10.45 -9.56 -5.19
N GLY A 26 -9.48 -9.87 -4.34
CA GLY A 26 -8.21 -9.13 -4.23
C GLY A 26 -8.23 -7.91 -3.31
N ASN A 27 -9.34 -7.62 -2.61
CA ASN A 27 -9.39 -6.54 -1.62
C ASN A 27 -8.88 -7.03 -0.25
N TYR A 28 -7.59 -7.35 -0.18
CA TYR A 28 -6.95 -7.92 1.00
C TYR A 28 -7.04 -6.99 2.22
N ALA A 29 -6.89 -5.68 2.01
CA ALA A 29 -7.02 -4.70 3.08
C ALA A 29 -8.44 -4.68 3.70
N TYR A 30 -9.49 -4.78 2.88
CA TYR A 30 -10.87 -4.81 3.39
C TYR A 30 -11.23 -6.19 3.96
N ALA A 31 -10.78 -7.27 3.32
CA ALA A 31 -10.93 -8.62 3.83
C ALA A 31 -10.34 -8.76 5.24
N PHE A 32 -9.12 -8.26 5.45
CA PHE A 32 -8.47 -8.24 6.77
C PHE A 32 -9.30 -7.49 7.81
N HIS A 33 -9.86 -6.33 7.45
CA HIS A 33 -10.67 -5.51 8.35
C HIS A 33 -12.01 -6.18 8.72
N LEU A 34 -12.66 -6.87 7.77
CA LEU A 34 -13.98 -7.49 8.00
C LEU A 34 -13.92 -8.93 8.52
N ALA A 35 -12.78 -9.62 8.37
CA ALA A 35 -12.68 -11.04 8.71
C ALA A 35 -12.93 -11.30 10.20
N VAL A 36 -13.90 -12.18 10.47
CA VAL A 36 -14.15 -12.74 11.80
C VAL A 36 -13.50 -14.13 11.90
N GLU A 37 -13.46 -14.85 10.78
CA GLU A 37 -12.82 -16.15 10.62
C GLU A 37 -11.30 -16.01 10.68
N PRO A 38 -10.61 -16.70 11.62
CA PRO A 38 -9.17 -16.60 11.78
C PRO A 38 -8.37 -16.92 10.51
N GLU A 39 -8.80 -17.93 9.75
CA GLU A 39 -8.13 -18.31 8.50
C GLU A 39 -8.16 -17.20 7.46
N ILE A 40 -9.32 -16.57 7.23
CA ILE A 40 -9.48 -15.47 6.28
C ILE A 40 -8.65 -14.27 6.73
N LYS A 41 -8.67 -13.94 8.02
CA LYS A 41 -7.90 -12.83 8.58
C LYS A 41 -6.39 -13.03 8.38
N ALA A 42 -5.90 -14.23 8.69
CA ALA A 42 -4.49 -14.59 8.55
C ALA A 42 -4.04 -14.59 7.07
N ALA A 43 -4.85 -15.16 6.19
CA ALA A 43 -4.62 -15.14 4.74
C ALA A 43 -4.57 -13.71 4.18
N ALA A 44 -5.55 -12.87 4.54
CA ALA A 44 -5.58 -11.47 4.13
C ALA A 44 -4.37 -10.70 4.68
N ARG A 45 -3.91 -11.02 5.89
CA ARG A 45 -2.71 -10.41 6.49
C ARG A 45 -1.44 -10.75 5.70
N ILE A 46 -1.24 -12.01 5.30
CA ILE A 46 -0.14 -12.43 4.42
C ILE A 46 -0.16 -11.62 3.13
N LEU A 47 -1.33 -11.51 2.49
CA LEU A 47 -1.49 -10.81 1.20
C LEU A 47 -1.39 -9.28 1.33
N CYS A 48 -1.62 -8.72 2.52
CA CYS A 48 -1.30 -7.32 2.81
C CYS A 48 0.20 -7.06 3.01
N GLY A 49 0.99 -8.11 3.25
CA GLY A 49 2.46 -8.06 3.40
C GLY A 49 2.99 -8.45 4.77
N ALA A 50 2.16 -8.57 5.82
CA ALA A 50 2.61 -9.00 7.16
C ALA A 50 2.65 -10.54 7.24
N ILE A 51 3.67 -11.12 6.60
CA ILE A 51 3.78 -12.55 6.34
C ILE A 51 4.00 -13.34 7.64
N ASP A 52 4.91 -12.91 8.51
CA ASP A 52 5.27 -13.66 9.72
C ASP A 52 4.10 -13.70 10.70
N SER A 53 3.43 -12.56 10.89
CA SER A 53 2.23 -12.47 11.70
C SER A 53 1.08 -13.32 11.14
N GLY A 54 0.94 -13.36 9.81
CA GLY A 54 -0.04 -14.22 9.15
C GLY A 54 0.26 -15.70 9.35
N PHE A 55 1.52 -16.12 9.26
CA PHE A 55 1.93 -17.50 9.55
C PHE A 55 1.70 -17.90 11.00
N ALA A 56 2.00 -17.01 11.94
CA ALA A 56 1.74 -17.26 13.36
C ALA A 56 0.24 -17.56 13.60
N GLU A 57 -0.66 -16.82 12.95
CA GLU A 57 -2.10 -17.05 13.06
C GLU A 57 -2.55 -18.34 12.36
N LEU A 58 -2.02 -18.65 11.17
CA LEU A 58 -2.34 -19.91 10.48
C LEU A 58 -1.86 -21.15 11.25
N ALA A 59 -0.73 -21.06 11.98
CA ALA A 59 -0.16 -22.17 12.73
C ALA A 59 -1.02 -22.62 13.92
N GLU A 60 -1.92 -21.75 14.41
CA GLU A 60 -2.87 -22.06 15.48
C GLU A 60 -4.11 -22.84 14.99
N LEU A 61 -4.23 -23.06 13.67
CA LEU A 61 -5.38 -23.72 13.05
C LEU A 61 -5.09 -25.20 12.75
N ASP A 62 -6.03 -26.07 13.11
CA ASP A 62 -5.89 -27.52 12.90
C ASP A 62 -5.91 -27.92 11.41
N THR A 63 -6.66 -27.17 10.60
CA THR A 63 -6.85 -27.45 9.18
C THR A 63 -6.93 -26.16 8.39
N LEU A 64 -6.29 -26.14 7.23
CA LEU A 64 -6.33 -25.03 6.28
C LEU A 64 -7.14 -25.40 5.03
N SER A 65 -7.94 -24.46 4.53
CA SER A 65 -8.52 -24.52 3.20
C SER A 65 -7.45 -24.49 2.10
N ASP A 66 -7.80 -24.96 0.91
CA ASP A 66 -6.86 -24.98 -0.22
C ASP A 66 -6.47 -23.56 -0.68
N GLN A 67 -7.39 -22.60 -0.55
CA GLN A 67 -7.10 -21.19 -0.80
C GLN A 67 -6.10 -20.63 0.23
N ALA A 68 -6.30 -20.93 1.53
CA ALA A 68 -5.35 -20.52 2.57
C ALA A 68 -3.96 -21.16 2.38
N LYS A 69 -3.89 -22.43 1.95
CA LYS A 69 -2.62 -23.09 1.60
C LYS A 69 -1.94 -22.46 0.40
N LEU A 70 -2.69 -22.06 -0.64
CA LEU A 70 -2.12 -21.33 -1.78
C LEU A 70 -1.49 -20.01 -1.33
N PHE A 71 -2.17 -19.25 -0.47
CA PHE A 71 -1.63 -18.00 0.09
C PHE A 71 -0.47 -18.23 1.06
N GLN A 72 -0.49 -19.32 1.82
CA GLN A 72 0.64 -19.76 2.64
C GLN A 72 1.87 -20.05 1.77
N ALA A 73 1.71 -20.78 0.67
CA ALA A 73 2.79 -21.06 -0.26
C ALA A 73 3.37 -19.78 -0.90
N TYR A 74 2.51 -18.82 -1.27
CA TYR A 74 2.94 -17.49 -1.72
C TYR A 74 3.77 -16.78 -0.65
N GLY A 75 3.32 -16.78 0.62
CA GLY A 75 4.08 -16.21 1.73
C GLY A 75 5.44 -16.88 1.90
N LEU A 76 5.52 -18.21 1.79
CA LEU A 76 6.75 -18.98 1.97
C LEU A 76 7.75 -18.65 0.86
N TRP A 77 7.26 -18.54 -0.38
CA TRP A 77 8.06 -18.06 -1.50
C TRP A 77 8.61 -16.65 -1.28
N CYS A 78 7.80 -15.74 -0.72
CA CYS A 78 8.27 -14.40 -0.39
C CYS A 78 9.40 -14.42 0.64
N SER A 79 9.32 -15.31 1.65
CA SER A 79 10.35 -15.49 2.68
C SER A 79 11.56 -16.32 2.24
N GLY A 80 11.61 -16.80 0.99
CA GLY A 80 12.72 -17.60 0.44
C GLY A 80 12.69 -19.08 0.84
N GLU A 81 11.56 -19.56 1.36
CA GLU A 81 11.35 -20.95 1.79
C GLU A 81 10.75 -21.79 0.64
N ASP A 82 11.44 -21.79 -0.51
CA ASP A 82 10.94 -22.34 -1.78
C ASP A 82 10.55 -23.83 -1.68
N GLU A 83 11.37 -24.65 -1.00
CA GLU A 83 11.08 -26.09 -0.82
C GLU A 83 9.81 -26.31 0.02
N ALA A 84 9.60 -25.49 1.05
CA ALA A 84 8.41 -25.55 1.87
C ALA A 84 7.18 -25.08 1.09
N ALA A 85 7.31 -24.01 0.30
CA ALA A 85 6.25 -23.53 -0.58
C ALA A 85 5.81 -24.61 -1.57
N LEU A 86 6.76 -25.26 -2.26
CA LEU A 86 6.47 -26.36 -3.19
C LEU A 86 5.81 -27.56 -2.50
N SER A 87 6.24 -27.90 -1.27
CA SER A 87 5.63 -28.97 -0.49
C SER A 87 4.16 -28.68 -0.12
N VAL A 88 3.81 -27.42 0.13
CA VAL A 88 2.41 -27.02 0.38
C VAL A 88 1.59 -27.15 -0.91
N LEU A 89 2.16 -26.81 -2.07
CA LEU A 89 1.49 -26.85 -3.36
C LEU A 89 1.25 -28.27 -3.90
N ASP A 90 2.11 -29.24 -3.61
CA ASP A 90 1.99 -30.65 -4.09
C ASP A 90 0.64 -31.32 -3.70
N GLY A 91 -0.02 -30.79 -2.66
CA GLY A 91 -1.34 -31.26 -2.21
C GLY A 91 -2.54 -30.56 -2.83
N LEU A 92 -2.35 -29.59 -3.73
CA LEU A 92 -3.41 -28.76 -4.31
C LEU A 92 -3.67 -29.14 -5.77
N ASP A 93 -4.95 -29.27 -6.13
CA ASP A 93 -5.39 -29.57 -7.50
C ASP A 93 -6.02 -28.33 -8.14
N SER A 94 -5.18 -27.39 -8.58
CA SER A 94 -5.63 -26.16 -9.24
C SER A 94 -4.61 -25.59 -10.23
N ASP A 95 -5.08 -24.94 -11.29
CA ASP A 95 -4.20 -24.25 -12.25
C ASP A 95 -3.33 -23.18 -11.58
N ALA A 96 -3.84 -22.53 -10.52
CA ALA A 96 -3.12 -21.51 -9.78
C ALA A 96 -1.94 -22.09 -8.97
N SER A 97 -2.13 -23.25 -8.33
CA SER A 97 -1.05 -23.93 -7.60
C SER A 97 0.04 -24.42 -8.56
N ASP A 98 -0.33 -24.94 -9.73
CA ASP A 98 0.62 -25.38 -10.75
C ASP A 98 1.45 -24.22 -11.30
N GLN A 99 0.80 -23.09 -11.59
CA GLN A 99 1.50 -21.89 -12.08
C GLN A 99 2.42 -21.30 -11.02
N LEU A 100 2.00 -21.24 -9.75
CA LEU A 100 2.85 -20.77 -8.67
C LEU A 100 4.06 -21.70 -8.47
N ALA A 101 3.85 -23.02 -8.49
CA ALA A 101 4.94 -23.99 -8.39
C ALA A 101 5.95 -23.84 -9.56
N LYS A 102 5.46 -23.57 -10.76
CA LYS A 102 6.31 -23.26 -11.92
C LYS A 102 7.14 -22.00 -11.70
N LEU A 103 6.54 -20.90 -11.23
CA LEU A 103 7.29 -19.66 -10.95
C LEU A 103 8.37 -19.87 -9.88
N ILE A 104 8.06 -20.61 -8.81
CA ILE A 104 9.01 -20.91 -7.73
C ILE A 104 10.18 -21.75 -8.27
N SER A 105 9.91 -22.75 -9.10
CA SER A 105 10.93 -23.70 -9.57
C SER A 105 11.74 -23.20 -10.78
N GLU A 106 11.09 -22.60 -11.78
CA GLU A 106 11.70 -22.19 -13.05
C GLU A 106 12.11 -20.72 -13.08
N GLY A 107 11.46 -19.89 -12.26
CA GLY A 107 11.64 -18.43 -12.23
C GLY A 107 10.73 -17.70 -13.21
N ALA A 108 11.03 -16.42 -13.43
CA ALA A 108 10.25 -15.55 -14.31
C ALA A 108 11.14 -14.50 -15.00
N ASN A 109 10.75 -14.04 -16.18
CA ASN A 109 11.31 -12.85 -16.83
C ASN A 109 10.31 -11.70 -16.73
N VAL A 110 10.68 -10.65 -16.01
CA VAL A 110 9.84 -9.47 -15.77
C VAL A 110 10.46 -8.26 -16.45
N LEU A 111 9.64 -7.48 -17.15
CA LEU A 111 10.04 -6.18 -17.69
C LEU A 111 9.37 -5.06 -16.89
N LEU A 112 10.18 -4.25 -16.22
CA LEU A 112 9.77 -3.14 -15.37
C LEU A 112 9.88 -1.81 -16.12
N TYR A 113 8.78 -1.06 -16.16
CA TYR A 113 8.73 0.33 -16.58
C TYR A 113 8.54 1.26 -15.39
N THR A 114 9.36 2.30 -15.29
CA THR A 114 9.26 3.33 -14.25
C THR A 114 9.28 4.74 -14.84
N MET A 115 8.85 5.71 -14.03
CA MET A 115 9.04 7.13 -14.35
C MET A 115 10.53 7.50 -14.33
N PRO A 116 10.95 8.57 -15.05
CA PRO A 116 12.31 9.09 -14.95
C PRO A 116 12.73 9.33 -13.49
N HIS A 117 13.98 9.03 -13.17
CA HIS A 117 14.59 9.16 -11.84
C HIS A 117 14.16 8.12 -10.80
N ALA A 118 13.26 7.20 -11.12
CA ALA A 118 13.01 6.03 -10.27
C ALA A 118 14.17 5.03 -10.38
N GLU A 119 14.51 4.41 -9.26
CA GLU A 119 15.48 3.33 -9.21
C GLU A 119 14.88 2.05 -9.79
N GLY A 120 15.74 1.25 -10.43
CA GLY A 120 15.36 -0.07 -10.90
C GLY A 120 15.36 -1.09 -9.77
N ILE A 121 14.80 -2.26 -10.05
CA ILE A 121 14.87 -3.44 -9.19
C ILE A 121 15.86 -4.41 -9.85
N GLU A 122 16.87 -4.86 -9.10
CA GLU A 122 17.84 -5.85 -9.59
C GLU A 122 17.21 -7.25 -9.72
N SER A 123 17.79 -8.11 -10.55
CA SER A 123 17.40 -9.53 -10.60
C SER A 123 17.72 -10.24 -9.29
N PHE A 124 16.89 -11.19 -8.88
CA PHE A 124 17.01 -11.91 -7.61
C PHE A 124 16.46 -13.33 -7.76
N ASP A 125 16.90 -14.24 -6.89
CA ASP A 125 16.55 -15.67 -6.95
C ASP A 125 16.70 -16.23 -8.38
N ASN A 126 15.62 -16.76 -8.95
CA ASN A 126 15.49 -17.18 -10.35
C ASN A 126 14.67 -16.19 -11.21
N ILE A 127 14.35 -15.00 -10.69
CA ILE A 127 13.61 -13.95 -11.39
C ILE A 127 14.58 -12.97 -12.05
N LYS A 128 14.45 -12.82 -13.38
CA LYS A 128 15.22 -11.87 -14.19
C LYS A 128 14.41 -10.61 -14.41
N ILE A 129 15.01 -9.47 -14.06
CA ILE A 129 14.40 -8.15 -14.23
C ILE A 129 15.10 -7.41 -15.37
N GLY A 130 14.34 -7.06 -16.41
CA GLY A 130 14.67 -5.97 -17.32
C GLY A 130 14.09 -4.67 -16.78
N HIS A 131 14.84 -3.57 -16.82
CA HIS A 131 14.35 -2.25 -16.40
C HIS A 131 14.49 -1.25 -17.55
N GLU A 132 13.39 -0.56 -17.85
CA GLU A 132 13.29 0.41 -18.92
C GLU A 132 12.71 1.74 -18.41
N ILE A 133 13.32 2.84 -18.87
CA ILE A 133 12.82 4.20 -18.69
C ILE A 133 12.71 4.82 -20.08
N ILE A 134 11.50 5.17 -20.49
CA ILE A 134 11.30 5.80 -21.79
C ILE A 134 11.58 7.30 -21.70
N ALA A 135 12.68 7.72 -22.32
CA ALA A 135 13.01 9.12 -22.48
C ALA A 135 12.06 9.82 -23.48
N PRO A 136 11.79 11.13 -23.33
CA PRO A 136 10.85 11.86 -24.19
C PRO A 136 11.09 11.74 -25.69
N GLU A 137 12.35 11.65 -26.11
CA GLU A 137 12.75 11.44 -27.52
C GLU A 137 12.31 10.09 -28.10
N ASN A 138 11.98 9.11 -27.24
CA ASN A 138 11.57 7.76 -27.61
C ASN A 138 10.07 7.50 -27.37
N PHE A 139 9.28 8.53 -27.04
CA PHE A 139 7.84 8.38 -26.88
C PHE A 139 7.17 7.84 -28.15
N GLY A 140 6.28 6.86 -27.97
CA GLY A 140 5.57 6.18 -29.06
C GLY A 140 6.44 5.18 -29.84
N THR A 141 7.63 4.82 -29.34
CA THR A 141 8.45 3.74 -29.90
C THR A 141 8.23 2.43 -29.16
N SER A 142 8.50 1.31 -29.85
CA SER A 142 8.51 -0.03 -29.25
C SER A 142 9.91 -0.35 -28.73
N THR A 143 10.03 -0.66 -27.44
CA THR A 143 11.29 -1.10 -26.79
C THR A 143 11.26 -2.58 -26.37
N ILE A 144 10.10 -3.23 -26.39
CA ILE A 144 9.89 -4.56 -25.80
C ILE A 144 10.59 -5.68 -26.56
N LYS A 145 10.81 -5.52 -27.88
CA LYS A 145 11.41 -6.57 -28.74
C LYS A 145 12.80 -7.03 -28.28
N SER A 146 13.45 -6.28 -27.41
CA SER A 146 14.72 -6.63 -26.78
C SER A 146 14.60 -7.71 -25.68
N TYR A 147 13.38 -8.06 -25.27
CA TYR A 147 13.10 -8.94 -24.13
C TYR A 147 12.23 -10.14 -24.55
N PRO A 148 12.82 -11.25 -25.05
CA PRO A 148 12.06 -12.44 -25.41
C PRO A 148 11.64 -13.26 -24.18
N GLY A 149 10.46 -13.88 -24.23
CA GLY A 149 10.00 -14.82 -23.21
C GLY A 149 9.58 -14.16 -21.90
N LEU A 150 8.92 -13.01 -21.96
CA LEU A 150 8.40 -12.31 -20.79
C LEU A 150 7.26 -13.11 -20.16
N ASP A 151 7.30 -13.22 -18.83
CA ASP A 151 6.22 -13.76 -18.01
C ASP A 151 5.36 -12.63 -17.42
N LEU A 152 5.91 -11.41 -17.33
CA LEU A 152 5.20 -10.24 -16.80
C LEU A 152 5.79 -8.93 -17.34
N ILE A 153 4.91 -7.96 -17.63
CA ILE A 153 5.27 -6.54 -17.74
C ILE A 153 4.67 -5.79 -16.55
N LEU A 154 5.52 -5.06 -15.83
CA LEU A 154 5.12 -4.28 -14.66
C LEU A 154 5.35 -2.79 -14.92
N SER A 155 4.35 -1.97 -14.64
CA SER A 155 4.48 -0.51 -14.57
C SER A 155 4.40 -0.02 -13.13
N LEU A 156 5.45 0.66 -12.68
CA LEU A 156 5.47 1.42 -11.43
C LEU A 156 5.41 2.91 -11.73
N GLY A 157 4.18 3.40 -11.86
CA GLY A 157 3.90 4.82 -12.09
C GLY A 157 4.08 5.31 -13.53
N ALA A 158 4.53 4.45 -14.47
CA ALA A 158 4.67 4.79 -15.88
C ALA A 158 3.34 4.59 -16.65
N PHE A 159 2.91 5.62 -17.37
CA PHE A 159 1.65 5.60 -18.13
C PHE A 159 1.79 6.39 -19.43
N GLY A 160 0.91 6.13 -20.38
CA GLY A 160 0.79 6.82 -21.65
C GLY A 160 2.12 6.81 -22.40
N ALA A 161 2.68 7.99 -22.65
CA ALA A 161 3.90 8.15 -23.42
C ALA A 161 5.14 7.48 -22.77
N TYR A 162 5.11 7.21 -21.46
CA TYR A 162 6.18 6.51 -20.74
C TYR A 162 6.11 4.98 -20.88
N LEU A 163 5.17 4.47 -21.67
CA LEU A 163 5.07 3.07 -22.05
C LEU A 163 5.31 2.91 -23.55
N PRO A 164 5.83 1.76 -24.00
CA PRO A 164 6.03 1.50 -25.41
C PRO A 164 4.68 1.29 -26.10
N SER A 165 4.62 1.62 -27.39
CA SER A 165 3.37 1.61 -28.16
C SER A 165 2.69 0.24 -28.23
N ASP A 166 3.45 -0.84 -28.07
CA ASP A 166 3.05 -2.24 -28.20
C ASP A 166 3.00 -2.98 -26.85
N VAL A 167 2.95 -2.28 -25.71
CA VAL A 167 2.95 -2.89 -24.36
C VAL A 167 1.84 -3.92 -24.15
N PHE A 168 0.67 -3.65 -24.70
CA PHE A 168 -0.50 -4.53 -24.58
C PHE A 168 -0.65 -5.52 -25.75
N GLU A 169 0.32 -5.57 -26.67
CA GLU A 169 0.36 -6.53 -27.78
C GLU A 169 1.18 -7.78 -27.44
N GLN A 170 1.80 -7.81 -26.25
CA GLN A 170 2.65 -8.90 -25.81
C GLN A 170 1.82 -10.06 -25.25
N ASP A 171 2.32 -11.28 -25.44
CA ASP A 171 1.69 -12.51 -24.96
C ASP A 171 2.06 -12.78 -23.47
N CYS A 172 1.90 -11.77 -22.63
CA CYS A 172 2.15 -11.84 -21.19
C CYS A 172 1.27 -10.83 -20.45
N PRO A 173 0.94 -11.08 -19.17
CA PRO A 173 0.16 -10.15 -18.38
C PRO A 173 0.86 -8.79 -18.20
N THR A 174 0.05 -7.75 -18.06
CA THR A 174 0.49 -6.39 -17.70
C THR A 174 -0.07 -6.00 -16.33
N VAL A 175 0.79 -5.60 -15.41
CA VAL A 175 0.42 -5.20 -14.04
C VAL A 175 0.79 -3.73 -13.84
N PHE A 176 -0.09 -2.96 -13.20
CA PHE A 176 0.12 -1.54 -12.94
C PHE A 176 -0.06 -1.22 -11.47
N TRP A 177 0.93 -0.55 -10.86
CA TRP A 177 0.74 0.15 -9.58
C TRP A 177 0.05 1.50 -9.81
N VAL A 178 -1.11 1.71 -9.19
CA VAL A 178 -2.04 2.81 -9.53
C VAL A 178 -2.06 3.96 -8.51
N GLY A 179 -0.90 4.37 -8.00
CA GLY A 179 -0.83 5.50 -7.05
C GLY A 179 -1.42 6.81 -7.60
N ASP A 180 -2.22 7.52 -6.80
CA ASP A 180 -2.92 8.77 -7.15
C ASP A 180 -3.81 8.64 -8.41
N HIS A 181 -4.49 7.49 -8.62
CA HIS A 181 -5.28 7.26 -9.84
C HIS A 181 -6.37 8.32 -10.06
N ASP A 182 -6.99 8.82 -8.99
CA ASP A 182 -8.04 9.83 -9.03
C ASP A 182 -7.55 11.17 -9.61
N PHE A 183 -6.31 11.54 -9.30
CA PHE A 183 -5.69 12.75 -9.82
C PHE A 183 -5.32 12.61 -11.31
N PHE A 184 -4.95 11.40 -11.72
CA PHE A 184 -4.46 11.12 -13.07
C PHE A 184 -5.44 10.34 -13.95
N TYR A 185 -6.70 10.22 -13.53
CA TYR A 185 -7.70 9.34 -14.13
C TYR A 185 -7.77 9.52 -15.65
N ALA A 186 -7.99 10.76 -16.12
CA ALA A 186 -8.13 11.07 -17.54
C ALA A 186 -6.88 10.73 -18.38
N THR A 187 -5.70 10.69 -17.78
CA THR A 187 -4.43 10.39 -18.47
C THR A 187 -4.04 8.92 -18.41
N ARG A 188 -4.69 8.13 -17.57
CA ARG A 188 -4.32 6.72 -17.29
C ARG A 188 -5.44 5.74 -17.60
N GLU A 189 -6.66 6.21 -17.85
CA GLU A 189 -7.85 5.39 -18.06
C GLU A 189 -7.66 4.30 -19.12
N GLN A 190 -7.08 4.65 -20.28
CA GLN A 190 -6.89 3.68 -21.37
C GLN A 190 -5.89 2.58 -21.02
N ASP A 191 -4.83 2.91 -20.27
CA ASP A 191 -3.84 1.93 -19.86
C ASP A 191 -4.41 1.02 -18.77
N MET A 192 -5.10 1.61 -17.78
CA MET A 192 -5.73 0.86 -16.69
C MET A 192 -6.82 -0.09 -17.21
N ALA A 193 -7.62 0.34 -18.21
CA ALA A 193 -8.65 -0.48 -18.82
C ALA A 193 -8.11 -1.68 -19.64
N ARG A 194 -6.83 -1.64 -20.04
CA ARG A 194 -6.17 -2.68 -20.83
C ARG A 194 -5.22 -3.56 -20.02
N ALA A 195 -4.91 -3.16 -18.79
CA ALA A 195 -4.07 -3.93 -17.88
C ALA A 195 -4.70 -5.29 -17.54
N SER A 196 -3.86 -6.28 -17.26
CA SER A 196 -4.31 -7.58 -16.72
C SER A 196 -4.57 -7.52 -15.21
N VAL A 197 -3.84 -6.64 -14.50
CA VAL A 197 -4.03 -6.40 -13.07
C VAL A 197 -3.74 -4.93 -12.72
N LEU A 198 -4.54 -4.36 -11.83
CA LEU A 198 -4.28 -3.10 -11.15
C LEU A 198 -3.97 -3.37 -9.68
N ILE A 199 -2.89 -2.79 -9.17
CA ILE A 199 -2.51 -2.86 -7.76
C ILE A 199 -2.69 -1.49 -7.13
N ALA A 200 -3.53 -1.41 -6.10
CA ALA A 200 -3.83 -0.21 -5.34
C ALA A 200 -3.33 -0.34 -3.89
N ASN A 201 -3.22 0.78 -3.18
CA ASN A 201 -2.71 0.79 -1.81
C ASN A 201 -3.82 0.51 -0.78
N SER A 202 -5.06 0.96 -1.05
CA SER A 202 -6.17 0.87 -0.09
C SER A 202 -7.35 0.03 -0.53
N ALA A 203 -8.15 -0.34 0.47
CA ALA A 203 -9.46 -0.95 0.31
C ALA A 203 -10.43 -0.07 -0.48
N ALA A 204 -10.50 1.24 -0.21
CA ALA A 204 -11.41 2.13 -0.91
C ALA A 204 -10.98 2.37 -2.37
N GLU A 205 -9.68 2.49 -2.66
CA GLU A 205 -9.18 2.55 -4.05
C GLU A 205 -9.54 1.28 -4.81
N HIS A 206 -9.35 0.10 -4.18
CA HIS A 206 -9.74 -1.17 -4.77
C HIS A 206 -11.21 -1.17 -5.19
N LEU A 207 -12.13 -0.82 -4.30
CA LEU A 207 -13.57 -0.82 -4.60
C LEU A 207 -13.90 0.12 -5.76
N GLU A 208 -13.29 1.31 -5.80
CA GLU A 208 -13.53 2.26 -6.88
C GLU A 208 -13.02 1.69 -8.21
N LEU A 209 -11.78 1.21 -8.25
CA LEU A 209 -11.18 0.66 -9.47
C LEU A 209 -11.91 -0.58 -9.97
N ALA A 210 -12.27 -1.50 -9.06
CA ALA A 210 -13.01 -2.72 -9.40
C ALA A 210 -14.43 -2.43 -9.93
N ALA A 211 -15.04 -1.30 -9.51
CA ALA A 211 -16.30 -0.85 -10.07
C ALA A 211 -16.16 -0.23 -11.48
N HIS A 212 -14.97 0.24 -11.85
CA HIS A 212 -14.72 0.95 -13.12
C HIS A 212 -14.04 0.06 -14.17
N TYR A 213 -13.25 -0.93 -13.77
CA TYR A 213 -12.46 -1.76 -14.66
C TYR A 213 -12.83 -3.24 -14.53
N GLU A 214 -12.96 -3.94 -15.66
CA GLU A 214 -13.22 -5.38 -15.70
C GLU A 214 -11.98 -6.25 -15.38
N THR A 215 -10.85 -5.60 -15.10
CA THR A 215 -9.58 -6.26 -14.80
C THR A 215 -9.49 -6.65 -13.33
N ARG A 216 -8.56 -7.54 -12.98
CA ARG A 216 -8.32 -7.88 -11.57
C ARG A 216 -7.74 -6.66 -10.86
N VAL A 217 -8.30 -6.32 -9.70
CA VAL A 217 -7.75 -5.28 -8.83
C VAL A 217 -7.32 -5.92 -7.51
N ALA A 218 -6.14 -5.57 -7.00
CA ALA A 218 -5.66 -6.04 -5.71
C ALA A 218 -5.22 -4.87 -4.82
N SER A 219 -5.57 -4.89 -3.53
CA SER A 219 -5.06 -3.94 -2.54
C SER A 219 -3.82 -4.49 -1.84
N PHE A 220 -2.73 -3.72 -1.82
CA PHE A 220 -1.45 -4.13 -1.25
C PHE A 220 -0.81 -3.01 -0.39
N PRO A 221 -1.29 -2.82 0.85
CA PRO A 221 -0.89 -1.70 1.70
C PRO A 221 0.56 -1.78 2.23
N GLY A 222 1.18 -2.97 2.21
CA GLY A 222 2.51 -3.19 2.78
C GLY A 222 3.68 -2.80 1.89
N HIS A 223 3.48 -2.26 0.68
CA HIS A 223 4.58 -2.03 -0.26
C HIS A 223 5.22 -0.64 -0.20
N GLU A 224 4.43 0.42 -0.10
CA GLU A 224 4.87 1.78 -0.43
C GLU A 224 5.60 2.47 0.74
N THR A 225 6.77 3.08 0.50
CA THR A 225 7.54 3.87 1.49
C THR A 225 8.18 5.11 0.80
N TYR A 226 8.17 6.30 1.42
CA TYR A 226 8.86 7.49 0.87
C TYR A 226 10.35 7.50 1.23
N GLY A 227 10.68 7.26 2.49
CA GLY A 227 12.06 7.27 2.97
C GLY A 227 12.84 6.06 2.49
N ARG A 228 14.08 6.30 2.04
CA ARG A 228 15.04 5.22 1.72
C ARG A 228 15.72 4.66 2.96
N SER A 229 15.52 5.32 4.09
CA SER A 229 16.14 4.97 5.36
C SER A 229 15.30 3.92 6.10
N ASP A 230 15.99 2.85 6.49
CA ASP A 230 15.53 1.86 7.47
C ASP A 230 15.88 2.29 8.91
N ASP A 231 16.26 3.56 9.12
CA ASP A 231 16.66 4.05 10.43
C ASP A 231 15.49 4.06 11.40
N TYR A 232 15.72 3.39 12.52
CA TYR A 232 14.83 3.36 13.65
C TYR A 232 15.51 3.99 14.87
N PRO A 233 15.45 5.33 15.01
CA PRO A 233 16.22 6.04 16.02
C PRO A 233 15.78 5.66 17.44
N ALA A 234 16.72 5.80 18.37
CA ALA A 234 16.45 5.66 19.79
C ALA A 234 15.34 6.64 20.22
N PRO A 235 14.41 6.22 21.10
CA PRO A 235 13.36 7.11 21.57
C PRO A 235 13.92 8.39 22.21
N SER A 236 13.49 9.55 21.70
CA SER A 236 13.72 10.86 22.33
C SER A 236 12.45 11.39 22.97
N ASP A 237 12.53 11.79 24.24
CA ASP A 237 11.44 12.46 24.95
C ASP A 237 11.30 13.93 24.54
N GLN A 238 12.33 14.50 23.93
CA GLN A 238 12.33 15.88 23.45
C GLN A 238 11.86 15.90 21.99
N LYS A 239 10.63 16.37 21.81
CA LYS A 239 9.98 16.64 20.52
C LYS A 239 9.69 18.14 20.47
N ALA A 240 10.15 18.83 19.43
CA ALA A 240 9.95 20.27 19.28
C ALA A 240 8.48 20.64 19.00
N TYR A 241 7.75 19.82 18.25
CA TYR A 241 6.37 20.12 17.82
C TYR A 241 5.36 19.20 18.50
N ASP A 242 4.25 19.75 18.96
CA ASP A 242 3.09 18.94 19.38
C ASP A 242 2.41 18.32 18.15
N ILE A 243 2.26 19.13 17.10
CA ILE A 243 1.78 18.70 15.78
C ILE A 243 2.77 19.22 14.74
N GLY A 244 3.30 18.33 13.90
CA GLY A 244 4.11 18.71 12.74
C GLY A 244 3.56 18.12 11.44
N TYR A 245 3.42 18.97 10.43
CA TYR A 245 2.98 18.58 9.10
C TYR A 245 3.82 19.27 8.02
N THR A 246 4.12 18.53 6.96
CA THR A 246 4.75 19.03 5.74
C THR A 246 4.16 18.35 4.49
N GLY A 247 4.17 19.05 3.36
CA GLY A 247 3.58 18.65 2.08
C GLY A 247 2.58 19.67 1.55
N ARG A 248 1.88 19.33 0.45
CA ARG A 248 0.82 20.17 -0.12
C ARG A 248 -0.39 20.27 0.83
N ALA A 249 -0.38 21.22 1.76
CA ALA A 249 -1.35 21.33 2.86
C ALA A 249 -2.66 22.00 2.41
N PHE A 250 -2.57 23.12 1.69
CA PHE A 250 -3.70 23.99 1.35
C PHE A 250 -3.92 24.07 -0.16
N VAL A 251 -4.33 22.95 -0.77
CA VAL A 251 -4.56 22.86 -2.22
C VAL A 251 -6.06 22.79 -2.57
N PRO A 252 -6.53 23.47 -3.64
CA PRO A 252 -7.95 23.53 -3.98
C PRO A 252 -8.63 22.18 -4.26
N TYR A 253 -7.86 21.18 -4.70
CA TYR A 253 -8.38 19.86 -5.06
C TYR A 253 -8.36 18.86 -3.89
N MET A 254 -7.89 19.26 -2.71
CA MET A 254 -8.05 18.51 -1.46
C MET A 254 -8.62 19.43 -0.36
N PRO A 255 -9.81 20.01 -0.54
CA PRO A 255 -10.37 20.98 0.39
C PRO A 255 -10.60 20.38 1.78
N ASP A 256 -10.94 19.09 1.87
CA ASP A 256 -11.18 18.41 3.14
C ASP A 256 -9.90 18.26 3.97
N LYS A 257 -8.76 18.00 3.32
CA LYS A 257 -7.44 18.00 3.97
C LYS A 257 -7.09 19.39 4.51
N ALA A 258 -7.31 20.42 3.70
CA ALA A 258 -7.05 21.80 4.09
C ALA A 258 -7.89 22.19 5.31
N GLN A 259 -9.17 21.82 5.34
CA GLN A 259 -10.07 22.04 6.47
C GLN A 259 -9.65 21.26 7.72
N PHE A 260 -9.29 19.99 7.57
CA PHE A 260 -8.80 19.15 8.67
C PHE A 260 -7.54 19.74 9.32
N LEU A 261 -6.53 20.07 8.51
CA LEU A 261 -5.29 20.68 8.98
C LEU A 261 -5.53 22.06 9.60
N TYR A 262 -6.44 22.85 9.02
CA TYR A 262 -6.81 24.15 9.59
C TYR A 262 -7.42 24.00 10.99
N ARG A 263 -8.34 23.05 11.19
CA ARG A 263 -8.94 22.80 12.51
C ARG A 263 -7.88 22.47 13.57
N LEU A 264 -6.91 21.62 13.22
CA LEU A 264 -5.77 21.32 14.10
C LEU A 264 -4.90 22.55 14.37
N ALA A 265 -4.59 23.36 13.35
CA ALA A 265 -3.81 24.59 13.51
C ALA A 265 -4.50 25.66 14.37
N THR A 266 -5.83 25.60 14.50
CA THR A 266 -6.63 26.57 15.28
C THR A 266 -6.98 26.10 16.68
N LEU A 267 -6.35 25.04 17.19
CA LEU A 267 -6.50 24.62 18.58
C LEU A 267 -6.22 25.80 19.53
N ASN A 268 -7.18 26.09 20.40
CA ASN A 268 -7.15 27.27 21.26
C ASN A 268 -6.38 26.99 22.56
N ASP A 269 -5.08 26.73 22.42
CA ASP A 269 -4.14 26.58 23.53
C ASP A 269 -2.83 27.29 23.16
N PRO A 270 -2.45 28.37 23.87
CA PRO A 270 -1.29 29.18 23.54
C PRO A 270 0.06 28.48 23.81
N ASP A 271 0.06 27.36 24.55
CA ASP A 271 1.28 26.62 24.88
C ASP A 271 1.61 25.54 23.82
N LEU A 272 0.70 25.27 22.87
CA LEU A 272 0.93 24.30 21.80
C LEU A 272 1.88 24.84 20.74
N ASN A 273 2.88 24.03 20.37
CA ASN A 273 3.74 24.28 19.23
C ASN A 273 3.29 23.46 18.01
N ILE A 274 2.50 24.10 17.14
CA ILE A 274 1.96 23.49 15.92
C ILE A 274 2.68 24.06 14.70
N SER A 275 3.27 23.18 13.88
CA SER A 275 3.94 23.54 12.64
C SER A 275 3.27 22.88 11.44
N ILE A 276 2.72 23.69 10.54
CA ILE A 276 2.18 23.24 9.25
C ILE A 276 2.93 23.97 8.14
N GLN A 277 3.79 23.24 7.44
CA GLN A 277 4.57 23.76 6.33
C GLN A 277 3.91 23.33 5.01
N ASP A 278 3.42 24.30 4.24
CA ASP A 278 2.90 24.05 2.89
C ASP A 278 4.04 24.02 1.87
N GLY A 279 4.33 22.84 1.33
CA GLY A 279 5.41 22.59 0.39
C GLY A 279 6.14 21.28 0.64
N TYR A 280 6.92 20.83 -0.34
CA TYR A 280 7.79 19.68 -0.19
C TYR A 280 9.13 20.11 0.41
N LEU A 281 9.69 19.23 1.25
CA LEU A 281 11.01 19.36 1.85
C LEU A 281 11.97 18.36 1.18
N GLU A 282 13.27 18.65 1.27
CA GLU A 282 14.30 17.64 1.01
C GLU A 282 14.21 16.53 2.06
N GLU A 283 14.73 15.34 1.74
CA GLU A 283 14.56 14.13 2.56
C GLU A 283 15.01 14.32 4.01
N ASP A 284 16.19 14.90 4.26
CA ASP A 284 16.72 15.14 5.60
C ASP A 284 15.82 16.07 6.44
N ASP A 285 15.33 17.16 5.84
CA ASP A 285 14.44 18.10 6.51
C ASP A 285 13.06 17.47 6.77
N PHE A 286 12.55 16.67 5.84
CA PHE A 286 11.32 15.91 6.01
C PHE A 286 11.43 14.92 7.18
N VAL A 287 12.51 14.14 7.23
CA VAL A 287 12.79 13.18 8.31
C VAL A 287 12.91 13.90 9.66
N GLU A 288 13.59 15.05 9.69
CA GLU A 288 13.71 15.84 10.92
C GLU A 288 12.35 16.37 11.41
N VAL A 289 11.46 16.82 10.52
CA VAL A 289 10.09 17.20 10.92
C VAL A 289 9.36 16.01 11.52
N MET A 290 9.41 14.83 10.89
CA MET A 290 8.79 13.62 11.44
C MET A 290 9.36 13.31 12.82
N ARG A 291 10.68 13.34 12.97
CA ARG A 291 11.40 13.05 14.23
C ARG A 291 11.13 14.05 15.34
N GLN A 292 10.94 15.32 15.04
CA GLN A 292 10.69 16.37 16.02
C GLN A 292 9.22 16.51 16.41
N SER A 293 8.32 15.78 15.77
CA SER A 293 6.88 15.85 16.04
C SER A 293 6.45 14.82 17.10
N LYS A 294 5.57 15.22 18.02
CA LYS A 294 4.84 14.26 18.87
C LYS A 294 3.80 13.54 18.03
N TYR A 295 2.99 14.32 17.31
CA TYR A 295 1.95 13.85 16.41
C TYR A 295 2.13 14.37 14.99
N VAL A 296 1.91 13.50 14.01
CA VAL A 296 1.91 13.83 12.58
C VAL A 296 0.50 13.59 12.02
N PRO A 297 -0.21 14.63 11.55
CA PRO A 297 -1.52 14.45 10.94
C PRO A 297 -1.42 13.71 9.61
N LEU A 298 -2.36 12.78 9.40
CA LEU A 298 -2.55 12.10 8.13
C LEU A 298 -3.79 12.66 7.43
N PHE A 299 -3.81 12.56 6.10
CA PHE A 299 -5.04 12.77 5.35
C PHE A 299 -4.90 12.19 3.96
N TRP A 300 -5.82 11.29 3.61
CA TRP A 300 -5.91 10.67 2.31
C TRP A 300 -7.36 10.49 1.93
N ARG A 301 -7.67 10.53 0.63
CA ARG A 301 -9.05 10.52 0.14
C ARG A 301 -9.66 9.12 0.19
N TYR A 302 -8.82 8.09 0.13
CA TYR A 302 -9.20 6.71 0.15
C TYR A 302 -8.87 6.08 1.48
N ALA A 303 -9.89 5.57 2.15
CA ALA A 303 -9.72 4.92 3.44
C ALA A 303 -9.29 3.45 3.31
N GLY A 304 -8.75 2.90 4.41
CA GLY A 304 -8.42 1.48 4.47
C GLY A 304 -7.14 1.12 3.72
N GLY A 305 -6.11 1.96 3.80
CA GLY A 305 -4.75 1.60 3.43
C GLY A 305 -3.74 2.26 4.37
N LEU A 306 -2.46 2.22 4.01
CA LEU A 306 -1.39 2.79 4.82
C LEU A 306 -0.72 3.92 4.06
N GLN A 307 -0.73 5.13 4.63
CA GLN A 307 -0.06 6.27 4.03
C GLN A 307 1.44 6.19 4.29
N THR A 308 2.24 6.46 3.27
CA THR A 308 3.70 6.59 3.36
C THR A 308 4.16 7.56 4.46
N ARG A 309 3.47 8.70 4.65
CA ARG A 309 3.75 9.60 5.78
C ARG A 309 3.55 8.93 7.14
N ALA A 310 2.58 8.02 7.27
CA ALA A 310 2.37 7.30 8.52
C ALA A 310 3.57 6.41 8.82
N ILE A 311 4.04 5.69 7.80
CA ILE A 311 5.23 4.85 7.86
C ILE A 311 6.45 5.66 8.30
N ASP A 312 6.73 6.79 7.65
CA ASP A 312 7.88 7.64 7.99
C ASP A 312 7.76 8.21 9.41
N ALA A 313 6.57 8.67 9.81
CA ALA A 313 6.34 9.21 11.15
C ALA A 313 6.55 8.14 12.24
N LEU A 314 5.99 6.95 12.06
CA LEU A 314 6.13 5.83 12.97
C LEU A 314 7.59 5.35 13.06
N ARG A 315 8.30 5.26 11.92
CA ARG A 315 9.75 5.00 11.88
C ARG A 315 10.53 5.99 12.74
N GLN A 316 10.15 7.26 12.72
CA GLN A 316 10.78 8.30 13.54
C GLN A 316 10.20 8.43 14.97
N ARG A 317 9.51 7.39 15.46
CA ARG A 317 8.95 7.30 16.83
C ARG A 317 7.98 8.45 17.14
N SER A 318 7.19 8.83 16.15
CA SER A 318 6.15 9.85 16.25
C SER A 318 4.80 9.19 16.08
N PHE A 319 3.82 9.64 16.85
CA PHE A 319 2.45 9.17 16.71
C PHE A 319 1.81 9.82 15.49
N VAL A 320 0.77 9.19 14.95
CA VAL A 320 0.03 9.73 13.82
C VAL A 320 -1.42 9.98 14.21
N LEU A 321 -1.97 11.10 13.75
CA LEU A 321 -3.38 11.42 13.92
C LEU A 321 -4.10 11.05 12.62
N SER A 322 -4.81 9.93 12.65
CA SER A 322 -5.58 9.46 11.52
C SER A 322 -6.98 10.07 11.52
N PRO A 323 -7.42 10.71 10.41
CA PRO A 323 -8.79 11.18 10.25
C PRO A 323 -9.77 10.04 9.98
N GLU A 324 -9.29 8.81 9.83
CA GLU A 324 -10.06 7.62 9.49
C GLU A 324 -10.30 6.75 10.73
N LYS A 325 -11.40 5.99 10.72
CA LYS A 325 -11.58 4.91 11.69
C LYS A 325 -10.46 3.89 11.54
N MET A 326 -10.16 3.20 12.64
CA MET A 326 -9.18 2.12 12.64
C MET A 326 -9.62 1.01 11.68
N THR A 327 -8.76 0.70 10.71
CA THR A 327 -8.98 -0.29 9.64
C THR A 327 -7.67 -1.03 9.38
N THR A 328 -7.03 -0.83 8.22
CA THR A 328 -5.78 -1.48 7.79
C THR A 328 -4.59 -1.15 8.69
N ALA A 329 -4.65 -0.05 9.44
CA ALA A 329 -3.68 0.30 10.48
C ALA A 329 -3.53 -0.76 11.59
N GLU A 330 -4.52 -1.66 11.78
CA GLU A 330 -4.39 -2.79 12.69
C GLU A 330 -3.31 -3.80 12.25
N LEU A 331 -2.91 -3.82 10.98
CA LEU A 331 -1.76 -4.62 10.51
C LEU A 331 -0.46 -4.23 11.22
N LEU A 332 -0.37 -2.97 11.67
CA LEU A 332 0.78 -2.44 12.39
C LEU A 332 0.58 -2.43 13.91
N GLY A 333 -0.56 -2.90 14.43
CA GLY A 333 -0.93 -2.80 15.85
C GLY A 333 -1.84 -1.61 16.20
N GLY A 334 -2.25 -0.79 15.22
CA GLY A 334 -3.25 0.27 15.42
C GLY A 334 -2.86 1.33 16.46
N ASP A 335 -3.71 1.53 17.49
CA ASP A 335 -3.48 2.57 18.51
C ASP A 335 -2.26 2.29 19.39
N GLU A 336 -2.01 1.02 19.71
CA GLU A 336 -0.85 0.58 20.50
C GLU A 336 0.46 0.91 19.77
N ALA A 337 0.43 0.77 18.45
CA ALA A 337 1.51 1.11 17.54
C ALA A 337 1.72 2.61 17.33
N GLY A 338 0.82 3.45 17.83
CA GLY A 338 0.91 4.89 17.69
C GLY A 338 0.07 5.50 16.57
N ILE A 339 -0.83 4.72 15.96
CA ILE A 339 -1.80 5.21 14.99
C ILE A 339 -3.09 5.56 15.71
N VAL A 340 -3.33 6.85 15.93
CA VAL A 340 -4.46 7.30 16.72
C VAL A 340 -5.57 7.80 15.81
N SER A 341 -6.69 7.07 15.78
CA SER A 341 -7.89 7.50 15.07
C SER A 341 -8.56 8.67 15.81
N ILE A 342 -8.65 9.82 15.15
CA ILE A 342 -9.45 10.98 15.58
C ILE A 342 -10.66 11.19 14.67
N ASN A 343 -11.16 10.13 14.02
CA ASN A 343 -12.39 10.16 13.24
C ASN A 343 -13.60 10.44 14.14
N SER A 344 -13.96 11.71 14.27
CA SER A 344 -15.09 12.18 15.06
C SER A 344 -15.70 13.44 14.44
N GLU A 345 -16.83 13.90 14.98
CA GLU A 345 -17.44 15.18 14.55
C GLU A 345 -16.57 16.40 14.94
N THR A 346 -15.69 16.23 15.95
CA THR A 346 -14.77 17.26 16.46
C THR A 346 -13.35 16.69 16.59
N PRO A 347 -12.66 16.40 15.47
CA PRO A 347 -11.34 15.78 15.48
C PRO A 347 -10.30 16.61 16.23
N GLU A 348 -10.46 17.94 16.25
CA GLU A 348 -9.61 18.85 17.00
C GLU A 348 -9.66 18.59 18.52
N ASN A 349 -10.84 18.29 19.08
CA ASN A 349 -10.96 17.99 20.51
C ASN A 349 -10.30 16.66 20.86
N GLU A 350 -10.44 15.66 19.99
CA GLU A 350 -9.76 14.37 20.15
C GLU A 350 -8.24 14.53 20.05
N ALA A 351 -7.74 15.30 19.08
CA ALA A 351 -6.32 15.60 18.96
C ALA A 351 -5.77 16.29 20.23
N LEU A 352 -6.50 17.26 20.78
CA LEU A 352 -6.11 17.94 22.02
C LEU A 352 -6.04 16.98 23.20
N ASN A 353 -6.99 16.04 23.31
CA ASN A 353 -6.97 15.00 24.33
C ASN A 353 -5.73 14.10 24.22
N GLN A 354 -5.35 13.71 22.99
CA GLN A 354 -4.14 12.92 22.75
C GLN A 354 -2.87 13.68 23.12
N ILE A 355 -2.79 14.97 22.76
CA ILE A 355 -1.65 15.81 23.14
C ILE A 355 -1.53 15.93 24.67
N ASN A 356 -2.64 16.16 25.37
CA ASN A 356 -2.66 16.28 26.83
C ASN A 356 -2.24 15.00 27.55
N THR A 357 -2.41 13.85 26.92
CA THR A 357 -2.06 12.53 27.47
C THR A 357 -0.74 11.97 26.90
N TYR A 358 -0.04 12.75 26.06
CA TYR A 358 1.17 12.31 25.36
C TYR A 358 2.22 11.67 26.26
N THR A 359 2.52 12.28 27.42
CA THR A 359 3.57 11.76 28.32
C THR A 359 3.24 10.38 28.88
N GLU A 360 1.96 10.09 29.15
CA GLU A 360 1.54 8.78 29.63
C GLU A 360 1.61 7.75 28.49
N ARG A 361 1.00 8.07 27.34
CA ARG A 361 1.03 7.21 26.15
C ARG A 361 2.47 6.88 25.73
N ARG A 362 3.35 7.89 25.71
CA ARG A 362 4.75 7.72 25.32
C ARG A 362 5.50 6.74 26.22
N ARG A 363 5.23 6.73 27.53
CA ARG A 363 5.87 5.78 28.44
C ARG A 363 5.47 4.34 28.12
N SER A 364 4.20 4.09 27.87
CA SER A 364 3.69 2.77 27.48
C SER A 364 4.26 2.32 26.13
N TYR A 365 4.29 3.23 25.15
CA TYR A 365 4.85 2.93 23.83
C TYR A 365 6.34 2.58 23.88
N VAL A 366 7.14 3.29 24.69
CA VAL A 366 8.58 2.99 24.82
C VAL A 366 8.82 1.61 25.44
N SER A 367 7.95 1.12 26.34
CA SER A 367 8.09 -0.23 26.88
C SER A 367 7.79 -1.35 25.87
N GLU A 368 7.07 -1.02 24.79
CA GLU A 368 6.66 -1.97 23.73
C GLU A 368 7.37 -1.69 22.40
N ALA A 369 8.37 -0.80 22.44
CA ALA A 369 9.08 -0.26 21.29
C ALA A 369 9.72 -1.31 20.38
N ASP A 370 10.16 -2.43 20.95
CA ASP A 370 10.78 -3.54 20.23
C ASP A 370 9.70 -4.38 19.53
N HIS A 371 8.58 -4.67 20.21
CA HIS A 371 7.46 -5.41 19.63
C HIS A 371 6.84 -4.71 18.42
N PHE A 372 6.67 -3.38 18.51
CA PHE A 372 6.21 -2.60 17.36
C PHE A 372 7.27 -2.55 16.25
N GLY A 373 8.57 -2.54 16.61
CA GLY A 373 9.65 -2.68 15.63
C GLY A 373 9.49 -3.95 14.80
N ASP A 374 9.24 -5.09 15.46
CA ASP A 374 9.04 -6.39 14.82
C ASP A 374 7.81 -6.36 13.88
N GLN A 375 6.65 -5.89 14.35
CA GLN A 375 5.43 -5.77 13.53
C GLN A 375 5.64 -4.85 12.32
N PHE A 376 6.34 -3.74 12.53
CA PHE A 376 6.64 -2.79 11.48
C PHE A 376 7.56 -3.42 10.43
N THR A 377 8.59 -4.16 10.84
CA THR A 377 9.51 -4.84 9.92
C THR A 377 8.89 -6.05 9.24
N ASP A 378 7.88 -6.69 9.83
CA ASP A 378 7.09 -7.75 9.18
C ASP A 378 6.25 -7.17 8.04
N LEU A 379 5.66 -5.98 8.21
CA LEU A 379 4.88 -5.36 7.14
C LEU A 379 5.76 -4.63 6.11
N PHE A 380 6.72 -3.81 6.55
CA PHE A 380 7.60 -3.00 5.71
C PHE A 380 9.03 -3.50 5.78
N TRP A 381 9.31 -4.53 4.98
CA TRP A 381 10.60 -5.17 4.89
C TRP A 381 11.70 -4.16 4.53
N PRO A 382 12.95 -4.37 4.98
CA PRO A 382 14.07 -3.58 4.50
C PRO A 382 14.30 -3.83 3.01
N ARG A 383 14.82 -2.82 2.31
CA ARG A 383 15.23 -3.01 0.90
C ARG A 383 16.51 -3.87 0.84
N PRO A 384 16.65 -4.74 -0.18
CA PRO A 384 15.81 -4.88 -1.38
C PRO A 384 14.60 -5.82 -1.22
N ALA A 385 14.42 -6.49 -0.08
CA ALA A 385 13.39 -7.53 0.09
C ALA A 385 11.96 -7.00 -0.10
N LEU A 386 11.70 -5.74 0.27
CA LEU A 386 10.42 -5.05 0.00
C LEU A 386 10.06 -5.00 -1.48
N ASP A 387 11.03 -4.66 -2.32
CA ASP A 387 10.86 -4.52 -3.78
C ASP A 387 10.72 -5.91 -4.43
N GLN A 388 11.50 -6.89 -3.96
CA GLN A 388 11.40 -8.28 -4.40
C GLN A 388 10.01 -8.87 -4.10
N ARG A 389 9.46 -8.59 -2.91
CA ARG A 389 8.11 -9.01 -2.52
C ARG A 389 7.04 -8.38 -3.41
N LEU A 390 7.18 -7.12 -3.83
CA LEU A 390 6.27 -6.53 -4.81
C LEU A 390 6.28 -7.32 -6.12
N ILE A 391 7.46 -7.65 -6.65
CA ILE A 391 7.55 -8.42 -7.89
C ILE A 391 6.86 -9.79 -7.74
N LYS A 392 7.14 -10.51 -6.65
CA LYS A 392 6.47 -11.78 -6.33
C LYS A 392 4.96 -11.60 -6.21
N PHE A 393 4.49 -10.52 -5.57
CA PHE A 393 3.07 -10.19 -5.47
C PHE A 393 2.43 -9.96 -6.84
N CYS A 394 3.06 -9.15 -7.71
CA CYS A 394 2.55 -8.88 -9.06
C CYS A 394 2.47 -10.16 -9.91
N LEU A 395 3.49 -11.02 -9.84
CA LEU A 395 3.48 -12.33 -10.48
C LEU A 395 2.34 -13.19 -9.95
N PHE A 396 2.17 -13.26 -8.63
CA PHE A 396 1.10 -14.02 -8.00
C PHE A 396 -0.29 -13.50 -8.39
N GLN A 397 -0.51 -12.18 -8.40
CA GLN A 397 -1.78 -11.61 -8.84
C GLN A 397 -2.05 -11.87 -10.33
N SER A 398 -1.01 -11.98 -11.16
CA SER A 398 -1.18 -12.33 -12.57
C SER A 398 -1.66 -13.76 -12.79
N ILE A 399 -1.30 -14.70 -11.89
CA ILE A 399 -1.84 -16.08 -11.88
C ILE A 399 -3.33 -16.05 -11.55
N LEU A 400 -3.73 -15.21 -10.59
CA LEU A 400 -5.12 -15.09 -10.14
C LEU A 400 -6.01 -14.25 -11.08
N ALA A 401 -5.42 -13.61 -12.08
CA ALA A 401 -6.16 -12.83 -13.05
C ALA A 401 -6.76 -13.74 -14.12
N GLU A 402 -8.02 -13.51 -14.49
CA GLU A 402 -8.52 -14.01 -15.77
C GLU A 402 -7.74 -13.31 -16.89
N GLN A 403 -7.29 -14.07 -17.91
CA GLN A 403 -6.66 -13.50 -19.12
C GLN A 403 -7.51 -12.32 -19.65
N PRO A 404 -6.90 -11.18 -20.02
CA PRO A 404 -7.64 -9.99 -20.40
C PRO A 404 -8.60 -10.29 -21.56
N LYS A 405 -9.90 -10.04 -21.34
CA LYS A 405 -10.92 -10.13 -22.38
C LYS A 405 -10.61 -9.05 -23.43
N ALA A 406 -10.40 -9.45 -24.68
CA ALA A 406 -10.14 -8.54 -25.79
C ALA A 406 -11.10 -7.33 -25.74
N SER A 407 -10.52 -6.13 -25.63
CA SER A 407 -11.18 -4.88 -25.28
C SER A 407 -12.51 -4.64 -26.01
N ARG A 408 -13.61 -4.46 -25.28
CA ARG A 408 -14.76 -3.71 -25.78
C ARG A 408 -14.47 -2.22 -25.66
N VAL A 409 -13.69 -1.67 -26.59
CA VAL A 409 -13.76 -0.24 -26.85
C VAL A 409 -15.12 0.02 -27.51
N GLN A 410 -16.16 0.23 -26.70
CA GLN A 410 -17.32 0.96 -27.19
C GLN A 410 -16.88 2.39 -27.39
N THR A 411 -16.46 2.66 -28.63
CA THR A 411 -16.30 4.00 -29.17
C THR A 411 -17.64 4.73 -29.02
N GLN A 412 -17.89 5.37 -27.88
CA GLN A 412 -18.84 6.48 -27.85
C GLN A 412 -18.13 7.66 -28.49
N VAL A 413 -18.22 7.69 -29.81
CA VAL A 413 -18.01 8.90 -30.60
C VAL A 413 -19.03 9.92 -30.09
N LEU A 414 -18.57 10.95 -29.39
CA LEU A 414 -19.31 12.19 -29.20
C LEU A 414 -19.14 13.10 -30.42
#